data_AF-A0A845Z1C9-F1
#
_entry.id   AF-A0A845Z1C9-F1
#
_cell.length_a   1.000
_cell.length_b   1.000
_cell.length_c   1.000
_cell.angle_alpha   90.00
_cell.angle_beta   90.00
_cell.angle_gamma   90.00
#
_symmetry.space_group_name_H-M   'P 1'
#
loop_
_entity.id
_entity.type
_entity.pdbx_description
1 polymer ?
#
loop_
_entity_poly.entity_id
_entity_poly.type
_entity_poly.pdbx_seq_one_letter_code
_entity_poly.pdbx_strand_id
1 'polypeptide(L)'
;MRQQNPTNYFPYFRLYVLEKLPEMSRQELEAMFGIDDLKKTRFAQELMAESKAEGIALGKAEGEILGKLKVIPSLLRKGFSVEEIAETLELEIEQVRQAIANLN
;
A
#
# COMPACT_ATOMS: atom_id res chain seq x y z
N MET A 1 25.19 -10.03 -53.59
CA MET A 1 25.52 -9.21 -52.39
C MET A 1 24.63 -9.69 -51.25
N ARG A 2 25.20 -10.21 -50.15
CA ARG A 2 24.39 -10.62 -48.99
C ARG A 2 23.89 -9.35 -48.29
N GLN A 3 22.57 -9.15 -48.25
CA GLN A 3 21.97 -8.14 -47.40
C GLN A 3 22.33 -8.50 -45.95
N GLN A 4 23.03 -7.60 -45.26
CA GLN A 4 23.19 -7.71 -43.82
C GLN A 4 21.80 -7.51 -43.21
N ASN A 5 21.21 -8.57 -42.64
CA ASN A 5 20.04 -8.42 -41.79
C ASN A 5 20.45 -7.47 -40.65
N PRO A 6 19.77 -6.33 -40.43
CA PRO A 6 20.06 -5.50 -39.28
C PRO A 6 19.82 -6.34 -38.03
N THR A 7 20.86 -6.52 -37.23
CA THR A 7 20.78 -7.23 -35.95
C THR A 7 19.59 -6.68 -35.16
N ASN A 8 18.60 -7.52 -34.86
CA ASN A 8 17.47 -7.11 -34.05
C ASN A 8 17.95 -6.97 -32.61
N TYR A 9 18.23 -5.74 -32.17
CA TYR A 9 18.74 -5.45 -30.82
C TYR A 9 17.65 -5.45 -29.73
N PHE A 10 16.37 -5.54 -30.12
CA PHE A 10 15.24 -5.50 -29.21
C PHE A 10 15.29 -6.55 -28.07
N PRO A 11 15.75 -7.81 -28.30
CA PRO A 11 15.87 -8.81 -27.24
C PRO A 11 16.91 -8.44 -26.17
N TYR A 12 18.02 -7.80 -26.56
CA TYR A 12 19.08 -7.40 -25.63
C TYR A 12 18.64 -6.21 -24.76
N PHE A 13 17.91 -5.26 -25.35
CA PHE A 13 17.31 -4.16 -24.60
C PHE A 13 16.26 -4.67 -23.59
N ARG A 14 15.38 -5.59 -24.01
CA ARG A 14 14.37 -6.20 -23.12
C ARG A 14 15.01 -6.92 -21.93
N LEU A 15 16.08 -7.69 -22.16
CA LEU A 15 16.79 -8.41 -21.11
C LEU A 15 17.42 -7.44 -20.10
N TYR A 16 18.13 -6.42 -20.58
CA TYR A 16 18.76 -5.42 -19.74
C TYR A 16 17.76 -4.68 -18.83
N VAL A 17 16.60 -4.30 -19.38
CA VAL A 17 15.54 -3.64 -18.59
C VAL A 17 15.05 -4.58 -17.49
N LEU A 18 14.68 -5.82 -17.78
CA LEU A 18 14.16 -6.74 -16.76
C LEU A 18 15.17 -7.06 -15.65
N GLU A 19 16.46 -7.15 -15.97
CA GLU A 19 17.51 -7.43 -15.00
C GLU A 19 17.85 -6.23 -14.12
N LYS A 20 17.84 -5.02 -14.67
CA LYS A 20 18.34 -3.83 -13.97
C LYS A 20 17.26 -2.93 -13.39
N LEU A 21 16.01 -3.03 -13.85
CA LEU A 21 14.90 -2.22 -13.35
C LEU A 21 14.73 -2.24 -11.81
N PRO A 22 14.87 -3.39 -11.10
CA PRO A 22 14.69 -3.42 -9.65
C PRO A 22 15.74 -2.63 -8.86
N GLU A 23 16.94 -2.46 -9.44
CA GLU A 23 18.08 -1.81 -8.79
C GLU A 23 18.29 -0.36 -9.24
N MET A 24 17.61 0.06 -10.31
CA MET A 24 17.73 1.40 -10.87
C MET A 24 17.13 2.46 -9.95
N SER A 25 17.87 3.55 -9.77
CA SER A 25 17.36 4.74 -9.08
C SER A 25 16.25 5.41 -9.88
N ARG A 26 15.42 6.19 -9.18
CA ARG A 26 14.36 6.98 -9.82
C ARG A 26 14.92 7.93 -10.88
N GLN A 27 16.08 8.54 -10.63
CA GLN A 27 16.74 9.45 -11.55
C GLN A 27 17.19 8.74 -12.84
N GLU A 28 17.70 7.51 -12.74
CA GLU A 28 18.08 6.71 -13.92
C GLU A 28 16.85 6.30 -14.73
N LEU A 29 15.76 5.88 -14.07
CA LEU A 29 14.50 5.57 -14.73
C LEU A 29 13.92 6.78 -15.47
N GLU A 30 14.03 7.97 -14.88
CA GLU A 30 13.61 9.22 -15.51
C GLU A 30 14.42 9.56 -16.75
N ALA A 31 15.75 9.41 -16.68
CA ALA A 31 16.64 9.62 -17.82
C ALA A 31 16.41 8.60 -18.95
N MET A 32 16.05 7.35 -18.61
CA MET A 32 15.88 6.27 -19.59
C MET A 32 14.50 6.24 -20.24
N PHE A 33 13.44 6.47 -19.47
CA PHE A 33 12.06 6.24 -19.93
C PHE A 33 11.20 7.50 -19.95
N GLY A 34 11.59 8.56 -19.22
CA GLY A 34 10.68 9.63 -18.85
C GLY A 34 9.57 9.09 -17.94
N ILE A 35 9.67 9.35 -16.62
CA ILE A 35 8.72 8.76 -15.64
C ILE A 35 7.27 9.02 -16.03
N ASP A 36 6.94 10.18 -16.59
CA ASP A 36 5.58 10.52 -17.00
C ASP A 36 5.08 9.66 -18.16
N ASP A 37 5.94 9.20 -19.06
CA ASP A 37 5.56 8.29 -20.14
C ASP A 37 5.42 6.85 -19.63
N LEU A 38 6.28 6.43 -18.69
CA LEU A 38 6.13 5.15 -18.00
C LEU A 38 4.79 5.06 -17.25
N LYS A 39 4.37 6.14 -16.57
CA LYS A 39 3.07 6.22 -15.87
C LYS A 39 1.87 6.15 -16.81
N LYS A 40 2.01 6.57 -18.07
CA LYS A 40 0.95 6.46 -19.09
C LYS A 40 0.81 5.05 -19.65
N THR A 41 1.78 4.17 -19.42
CA THR A 41 1.68 2.78 -19.87
C THR A 41 0.50 2.10 -19.18
N ARG A 42 -0.14 1.18 -19.91
CA ARG A 42 -1.25 0.38 -19.37
C ARG A 42 -0.84 -0.36 -18.09
N PHE A 43 0.35 -0.97 -18.08
CA PHE A 43 0.89 -1.67 -16.92
C PHE A 43 1.00 -0.77 -15.68
N ALA A 44 1.55 0.45 -15.83
CA ALA A 44 1.67 1.37 -14.71
C ALA A 44 0.30 1.85 -14.20
N GLN A 45 -0.67 2.08 -15.09
CA GLN A 45 -2.02 2.47 -14.70
C GLN A 45 -2.76 1.37 -13.93
N GLU A 46 -2.64 0.12 -14.39
CA GLU A 46 -3.19 -1.06 -13.71
C GLU A 46 -2.58 -1.19 -12.31
N LEU A 47 -1.24 -1.13 -12.20
CA LEU A 47 -0.53 -1.19 -10.92
C LEU A 47 -0.90 -0.04 -9.96
N MET A 48 -1.08 1.18 -10.47
CA MET A 48 -1.55 2.32 -9.67
C MET A 48 -2.99 2.14 -9.19
N ALA A 49 -3.86 1.56 -10.02
CA ALA A 49 -5.24 1.29 -9.65
C ALA A 49 -5.32 0.20 -8.56
N GLU A 50 -4.55 -0.88 -8.71
CA GLU A 50 -4.44 -1.96 -7.73
C GLU A 50 -3.91 -1.43 -6.39
N SER A 51 -2.76 -0.76 -6.40
CA SER A 51 -2.18 -0.19 -5.17
C SER A 51 -3.08 0.84 -4.48
N LYS A 52 -3.83 1.65 -5.25
CA LYS A 52 -4.83 2.55 -4.67
C LYS A 52 -5.99 1.78 -4.02
N ALA A 53 -6.47 0.72 -4.66
CA ALA A 53 -7.54 -0.11 -4.12
C ALA A 53 -7.10 -0.80 -2.81
N GLU A 54 -5.91 -1.39 -2.80
CA GLU A 54 -5.31 -1.99 -1.60
C GLU A 54 -5.12 -0.96 -0.49
N GLY A 55 -4.57 0.22 -0.82
CA GLY A 55 -4.40 1.31 0.15
C GLY A 55 -5.71 1.79 0.76
N ILE A 56 -6.79 1.88 -0.04
CA ILE A 56 -8.13 2.21 0.46
C ILE A 56 -8.67 1.10 1.36
N ALA A 57 -8.48 -0.17 0.99
CA ALA A 57 -8.96 -1.30 1.79
C ALA A 57 -8.25 -1.36 3.15
N LEU A 58 -6.93 -1.24 3.17
CA LEU A 58 -6.12 -1.18 4.38
C LEU A 58 -6.52 0.03 5.24
N GLY A 59 -6.61 1.22 4.63
CA GLY A 59 -7.00 2.44 5.34
C GLY A 59 -8.40 2.39 5.95
N LYS A 60 -9.36 1.70 5.30
CA LYS A 60 -10.69 1.46 5.88
C LYS A 60 -10.64 0.53 7.08
N ALA A 61 -9.91 -0.60 6.96
CA ALA A 61 -9.78 -1.57 8.05
C ALA A 61 -9.09 -0.94 9.28
N GLU A 62 -7.96 -0.25 9.07
CA GLU A 62 -7.26 0.46 10.14
C GLU A 62 -8.13 1.59 10.73
N GLY A 63 -8.82 2.34 9.88
CA GLY A 63 -9.70 3.43 10.29
C GLY A 63 -10.88 2.96 11.15
N GLU A 64 -11.45 1.79 10.83
CA GLU A 64 -12.53 1.19 11.62
C GLU A 64 -12.05 0.86 13.04
N ILE A 65 -10.92 0.15 13.16
CA ILE A 65 -10.33 -0.20 14.46
C ILE A 65 -9.95 1.05 15.24
N LEU A 66 -9.24 2.01 14.62
CA LEU A 66 -8.86 3.27 15.28
C LEU A 66 -10.08 4.07 15.74
N GLY A 67 -11.17 4.06 14.96
CA GLY A 67 -12.43 4.68 15.34
C GLY A 67 -13.05 4.06 16.60
N LYS A 68 -13.13 2.72 16.64
CA LYS A 68 -13.58 1.95 17.81
C LYS A 68 -12.72 2.25 19.04
N LEU A 69 -11.38 2.22 18.90
CA LEU A 69 -10.47 2.49 20.03
C LEU A 69 -10.59 3.92 20.57
N LYS A 70 -10.80 4.92 19.71
CA LYS A 70 -10.92 6.33 20.11
C LYS A 70 -12.13 6.64 21.00
N VAL A 71 -13.19 5.83 20.95
CA VAL A 71 -14.40 6.07 21.77
C VAL A 71 -14.34 5.41 23.15
N ILE A 72 -13.43 4.45 23.36
CA ILE A 72 -13.25 3.72 24.62
C ILE A 72 -13.15 4.65 25.84
N PRO A 73 -12.33 5.73 25.85
CA PRO A 73 -12.22 6.61 27.01
C PRO A 73 -13.55 7.28 27.38
N SER A 74 -14.38 7.60 26.38
CA SER A 74 -15.68 8.22 26.63
C SER A 74 -16.70 7.22 27.18
N LEU A 75 -16.64 5.95 26.78
CA LEU A 75 -17.51 4.90 27.29
C LEU A 75 -17.16 4.57 28.74
N LEU A 76 -15.87 4.49 29.07
CA LEU A 76 -15.41 4.32 30.46
C LEU A 76 -15.88 5.44 31.37
N ARG A 77 -15.76 6.71 30.94
CA ARG A 77 -16.27 7.86 31.70
C ARG A 77 -17.79 7.81 31.93
N LYS A 78 -18.54 7.13 31.05
CA LYS A 78 -19.98 6.94 31.19
C LYS A 78 -20.34 5.74 32.07
N GLY A 79 -19.36 4.99 32.57
CA GLY A 79 -19.55 3.90 33.51
C GLY A 79 -19.69 2.51 32.87
N PHE A 80 -19.44 2.38 31.57
CA PHE A 80 -19.41 1.05 30.92
C PHE A 80 -18.21 0.25 31.40
N SER A 81 -18.41 -1.05 31.65
CA SER A 81 -17.37 -2.02 31.96
C SER A 81 -16.51 -2.37 30.74
N VAL A 82 -15.35 -2.98 30.96
CA VAL A 82 -14.44 -3.39 29.88
C VAL A 82 -15.11 -4.43 28.98
N GLU A 83 -15.85 -5.35 29.58
CA GLU A 83 -16.57 -6.42 28.91
C GLU A 83 -17.71 -5.88 28.04
N GLU A 84 -18.50 -4.93 28.54
CA GLU A 84 -19.56 -4.26 27.77
C GLU A 84 -18.99 -3.44 26.60
N ILE A 85 -17.85 -2.77 26.79
CA ILE A 85 -17.18 -2.02 25.73
C ILE A 85 -16.66 -2.96 24.64
N ALA A 86 -16.04 -4.08 25.03
CA ALA A 86 -15.54 -5.10 24.11
C ALA A 86 -16.69 -5.68 23.26
N GLU A 87 -17.81 -6.04 23.90
CA GLU A 87 -19.00 -6.52 23.23
C GLU A 87 -19.59 -5.47 22.28
N THR A 88 -19.80 -4.24 22.77
CA THR A 88 -20.45 -3.15 22.00
C THR A 88 -19.63 -2.73 20.78
N LEU A 89 -18.30 -2.72 20.90
CA LEU A 89 -17.40 -2.30 19.82
C LEU A 89 -16.93 -3.48 18.96
N GLU A 90 -17.37 -4.71 19.27
CA GLU A 90 -16.92 -5.95 18.62
C GLU A 90 -15.38 -6.04 18.62
N LEU A 91 -14.79 -5.79 19.79
CA LEU A 91 -13.35 -5.87 20.03
C LEU A 91 -13.05 -7.00 21.01
N GLU A 92 -11.83 -7.51 20.93
CA GLU A 92 -11.31 -8.39 21.97
C GLU A 92 -11.11 -7.61 23.27
N ILE A 93 -11.39 -8.26 24.41
CA ILE A 93 -11.19 -7.67 25.75
C ILE A 93 -9.77 -7.14 25.91
N GLU A 94 -8.78 -7.84 25.37
CA GLU A 94 -7.38 -7.43 25.44
C GLU A 94 -7.09 -6.14 24.66
N GLN A 95 -7.74 -5.94 23.49
CA GLN A 95 -7.60 -4.69 22.73
C GLN A 95 -8.16 -3.50 23.52
N VAL A 96 -9.28 -3.70 24.22
CA VAL A 96 -9.85 -2.68 25.10
C VAL A 96 -8.90 -2.39 26.28
N ARG A 97 -8.36 -3.41 26.93
CA ARG A 97 -7.40 -3.26 28.03
C ARG A 97 -6.13 -2.50 27.60
N GLN A 98 -5.57 -2.84 26.45
CA GLN A 98 -4.40 -2.14 25.89
C GLN A 98 -4.70 -0.69 25.57
N ALA A 99 -5.86 -0.42 24.95
CA ALA A 99 -6.27 0.95 24.67
C ALA A 99 -6.38 1.79 25.94
N ILE A 100 -6.86 1.21 27.04
CA ILE A 100 -6.94 1.86 28.35
C ILE A 100 -5.55 2.08 28.95
N ALA A 101 -4.67 1.08 28.89
CA ALA A 101 -3.31 1.18 29.40
C ALA A 101 -2.51 2.29 28.70
N ASN A 102 -2.77 2.53 27.42
CA ASN A 102 -2.14 3.58 26.62
C ASN A 102 -2.71 5.00 26.86
N LEU A 103 -3.73 5.17 27.72
CA LEU A 103 -4.27 6.49 28.10
C LEU A 103 -3.52 7.13 29.27
N ASN A 104 -2.66 6.37 29.96
CA ASN A 104 -1.90 6.79 31.14
C ASN A 104 -0.49 7.25 30.77
#